data_AF-A0A2E0Z182-F1
#
_entry.id   AF-A0A2E0Z182-F1
#
_cell.length_a   1.000
_cell.length_b   1.000
_cell.length_c   1.000
_cell.angle_alpha   90.00
_cell.angle_beta   90.00
_cell.angle_gamma   90.00
#
_symmetry.space_group_name_H-M   'P 1'
#
loop_
_entity.id
_entity.type
_entity.pdbx_description
1 polymer ?
#
loop_
_entity_poly.entity_id
_entity_poly.type
_entity_poly.pdbx_seq_one_letter_code
_entity_poly.pdbx_strand_id
1 'polypeptide(L)'
;MQVANSNVDGVNLKLLHAAIRFNALMLGLTGGTIAAVVIYFATHASMARWGADSGNYLGLLAVFFPGYSVSSGGAWIGAFWAFVYAGLFSWLSYRLYGRVLGSRISELLLSAAPTDNPVLRPSIMRLHGASLGLAIGAMAGLGLFFSTTWLVVRGTAAESVHAALLANYIPGYSVSLLGGLVGGLGLFVFVFIGCQLLAAVYNKIVETRHK
;
A
#
# COMPACT_ATOMS: atom_id res chain seq x y z
N MET A 1 34.52 -28.30 -12.39
CA MET A 1 34.61 -26.99 -11.73
C MET A 1 33.19 -26.46 -11.49
N GLN A 2 32.58 -26.73 -10.33
CA GLN A 2 31.16 -26.40 -10.08
C GLN A 2 30.87 -25.99 -8.62
N VAL A 3 31.91 -25.61 -7.87
CA VAL A 3 31.82 -25.30 -6.43
C VAL A 3 31.83 -23.78 -6.16
N ALA A 4 32.13 -22.95 -7.16
CA ALA A 4 32.24 -21.49 -6.98
C ALA A 4 30.90 -20.73 -7.02
N ASN A 5 29.81 -21.30 -7.56
CA ASN A 5 28.56 -20.54 -7.81
C ASN A 5 27.58 -20.51 -6.63
N SER A 6 27.49 -21.56 -5.81
CA SER A 6 26.47 -21.63 -4.75
C SER A 6 26.63 -20.56 -3.66
N ASN A 7 27.87 -20.15 -3.39
CA ASN A 7 28.17 -19.14 -2.39
C ASN A 7 27.85 -17.72 -2.89
N VAL A 8 28.07 -17.46 -4.18
CA VAL A 8 27.74 -16.18 -4.83
C VAL A 8 26.23 -16.01 -4.92
N ASP A 9 25.48 -17.06 -5.28
CA ASP A 9 24.02 -17.05 -5.29
C ASP A 9 23.43 -16.81 -3.90
N GLY A 10 24.01 -17.45 -2.87
CA GLY A 10 23.62 -17.23 -1.47
C GLY A 10 23.88 -15.81 -0.96
N VAL A 11 24.99 -15.19 -1.35
CA VAL A 11 25.32 -13.79 -1.01
C VAL A 11 24.38 -12.81 -1.74
N ASN A 12 24.11 -13.03 -3.03
CA ASN A 12 23.21 -12.19 -3.82
C ASN A 12 21.78 -12.20 -3.26
N LEU A 13 21.27 -13.36 -2.86
CA LEU A 13 19.96 -13.45 -2.22
C LEU A 13 19.90 -12.74 -0.86
N LYS A 14 20.97 -12.83 -0.05
CA LYS A 14 21.05 -12.09 1.22
C LYS A 14 21.06 -10.58 0.98
N LEU A 15 21.83 -10.09 0.02
CA LEU A 15 21.88 -8.68 -0.36
C LEU A 15 20.55 -8.19 -0.91
N LEU A 16 19.87 -8.99 -1.75
CA LEU A 16 18.53 -8.66 -2.27
C LEU A 16 17.51 -8.53 -1.14
N HIS A 17 17.46 -9.47 -0.20
CA HIS A 17 16.56 -9.39 0.94
C HIS A 17 16.88 -8.19 1.85
N ALA A 18 18.16 -7.88 2.06
CA ALA A 18 18.59 -6.73 2.82
C ALA A 18 18.16 -5.42 2.13
N ALA A 19 18.35 -5.32 0.80
CA ALA A 19 17.94 -4.18 0.00
C ALA A 19 16.41 -3.99 0.03
N ILE A 20 15.62 -5.07 -0.11
CA ILE A 20 14.15 -4.98 -0.03
C ILE A 20 13.71 -4.48 1.35
N ARG A 21 14.34 -4.98 2.43
CA ARG A 21 14.03 -4.53 3.80
C ARG A 21 14.38 -3.06 4.01
N PHE A 22 15.56 -2.64 3.54
CA PHE A 22 16.02 -1.27 3.63
C PHE A 22 15.12 -0.31 2.83
N ASN A 23 14.82 -0.65 1.58
CA ASN A 23 13.93 0.16 0.74
C ASN A 23 12.51 0.25 1.29
N ALA A 24 11.98 -0.84 1.87
CA ALA A 24 10.69 -0.80 2.55
C ALA A 24 10.71 0.18 3.74
N LEU A 25 11.79 0.15 4.53
CA LEU A 25 11.96 1.06 5.65
C LEU A 25 12.04 2.52 5.16
N MET A 26 12.85 2.79 4.15
CA MET A 26 12.97 4.11 3.56
C MET A 26 11.64 4.62 3.01
N LEU A 27 10.88 3.78 2.29
CA LEU A 27 9.57 4.18 1.77
C LEU A 27 8.57 4.45 2.90
N GLY A 28 8.60 3.65 3.97
CA GLY A 28 7.80 3.89 5.16
C GLY A 28 8.14 5.22 5.84
N LEU A 29 9.43 5.49 6.08
CA LEU A 29 9.89 6.74 6.69
C LEU A 29 9.53 7.96 5.83
N THR A 30 9.75 7.88 4.53
CA THR A 30 9.42 8.97 3.60
C THR A 30 7.92 9.20 3.53
N GLY A 31 7.12 8.14 3.33
CA GLY A 31 5.66 8.23 3.25
C GLY A 31 5.05 8.77 4.54
N GLY A 32 5.51 8.29 5.69
CA GLY A 32 5.11 8.78 7.00
C GLY A 32 5.46 10.26 7.20
N THR A 33 6.69 10.66 6.86
CA THR A 33 7.14 12.05 7.04
C THR A 33 6.34 13.01 6.17
N ILE A 34 6.11 12.67 4.90
CA ILE A 34 5.29 13.48 3.99
C ILE A 34 3.88 13.64 4.55
N ALA A 35 3.24 12.55 4.98
CA ALA A 35 1.89 12.60 5.56
C ALA A 35 1.84 13.44 6.85
N ALA A 36 2.85 13.32 7.72
CA ALA A 36 2.97 14.10 8.94
C ALA A 36 3.05 15.61 8.65
N VAL A 37 3.91 15.99 7.70
CA VAL A 37 4.05 17.38 7.24
C VAL A 37 2.74 17.89 6.66
N VAL A 38 2.09 17.11 5.79
CA VAL A 38 0.80 17.48 5.19
C VAL A 38 -0.26 17.72 6.26
N ILE A 39 -0.43 16.81 7.22
CA ILE A 39 -1.45 16.97 8.27
C ILE A 39 -1.13 18.14 9.20
N TYR A 40 0.14 18.36 9.55
CA TYR A 40 0.55 19.49 10.38
C TYR A 40 0.17 20.83 9.74
N PHE A 41 0.57 21.03 8.48
CA PHE A 41 0.29 22.26 7.74
C PHE A 41 -1.18 22.39 7.35
N ALA A 42 -1.86 21.30 6.98
CA ALA A 42 -3.30 21.33 6.72
C ALA A 42 -4.10 21.76 7.95
N THR A 43 -3.68 21.33 9.15
CA THR A 43 -4.31 21.74 10.42
C THR A 43 -4.14 23.24 10.64
N HIS A 44 -2.93 23.78 10.47
CA HIS A 44 -2.68 25.21 10.62
C HIS A 44 -3.36 26.06 9.54
N ALA A 45 -3.35 25.60 8.29
CA ALA A 45 -4.05 26.25 7.19
C ALA A 45 -5.56 26.26 7.43
N SER A 46 -6.12 25.18 8.00
CA SER A 46 -7.54 25.11 8.35
C SER A 46 -7.90 26.14 9.42
N MET A 47 -7.11 26.21 10.50
CA MET A 47 -7.29 27.18 11.58
C MET A 47 -7.20 28.62 11.07
N ALA A 48 -6.23 28.92 10.21
CA ALA A 48 -6.04 30.27 9.67
C ALA A 48 -7.17 30.71 8.73
N ARG A 49 -7.77 29.77 7.97
CA ARG A 49 -8.81 30.08 6.99
C ARG A 49 -10.21 30.12 7.58
N TRP A 50 -10.52 29.23 8.52
CA TRP A 50 -11.88 29.01 8.99
C TRP A 50 -12.08 29.25 10.49
N GLY A 51 -11.03 29.58 11.24
CA GLY A 51 -11.15 29.97 12.65
C GLY A 51 -11.94 28.95 13.48
N ALA A 52 -13.10 29.36 14.01
CA ALA A 52 -13.99 28.51 14.79
C ALA A 52 -14.58 27.32 13.99
N ASP A 53 -14.75 27.46 12.68
CA ASP A 53 -15.32 26.42 11.79
C ASP A 53 -14.26 25.49 11.18
N SER A 54 -13.01 25.61 11.61
CA SER A 54 -11.87 24.85 11.08
C SER A 54 -11.96 23.32 11.27
N GLY A 55 -12.89 22.87 12.12
CA GLY A 55 -13.13 21.46 12.43
C GLY A 55 -13.92 20.65 11.38
N ASN A 56 -14.63 21.28 10.44
CA ASN A 56 -15.69 20.60 9.66
C ASN A 56 -15.26 19.29 8.98
N TYR A 57 -14.24 19.31 8.12
CA TYR A 57 -13.77 18.10 7.43
C TYR A 57 -12.52 17.52 8.07
N LEU A 58 -11.59 18.38 8.47
CA LEU A 58 -10.33 17.93 9.03
C LEU A 58 -10.54 17.30 10.41
N GLY A 59 -11.52 17.75 11.18
CA GLY A 59 -11.87 17.17 12.48
C GLY A 59 -12.33 15.71 12.40
N LEU A 60 -12.82 15.24 11.24
CA LEU A 60 -13.19 13.84 11.03
C LEU A 60 -11.98 12.90 11.16
N LEU A 61 -10.75 13.39 11.03
CA LEU A 61 -9.56 12.60 11.31
C LEU A 61 -9.52 12.10 12.77
N ALA A 62 -10.19 12.76 13.73
CA ALA A 62 -10.25 12.33 15.13
C ALA A 62 -10.88 10.94 15.31
N VAL A 63 -11.76 10.55 14.37
CA VAL A 63 -12.36 9.20 14.30
C VAL A 63 -11.26 8.14 14.19
N PHE A 64 -10.18 8.43 13.44
CA PHE A 64 -9.06 7.52 13.23
C PHE A 64 -7.85 7.84 14.12
N PHE A 65 -7.60 9.10 14.43
CA PHE A 65 -6.44 9.61 15.16
C PHE A 65 -6.83 9.97 16.60
N PRO A 66 -6.62 9.07 17.58
CA PRO A 66 -6.98 9.37 18.96
C PRO A 66 -6.24 10.61 19.47
N GLY A 67 -7.01 11.51 20.09
CA GLY A 67 -6.52 12.79 20.63
C GLY A 67 -6.31 13.88 19.57
N TYR A 68 -6.55 13.60 18.29
CA TYR A 68 -6.49 14.64 17.26
C TYR A 68 -7.64 15.63 17.39
N SER A 69 -7.32 16.91 17.21
CA SER A 69 -8.28 18.00 17.09
C SER A 69 -7.68 19.06 16.17
N VAL A 70 -8.52 19.90 15.58
CA VAL A 70 -8.03 21.03 14.76
C VAL A 70 -7.59 22.16 15.69
N SER A 71 -6.40 21.98 16.28
CA SER A 71 -5.75 22.91 17.18
C SER A 71 -4.23 22.83 17.00
N SER A 72 -3.48 23.81 17.54
CA SER A 72 -2.01 23.78 17.46
C SER A 72 -1.40 22.55 18.15
N GLY A 73 -1.95 22.13 19.29
CA GLY A 73 -1.53 20.89 19.95
C GLY A 73 -1.98 19.64 19.19
N GLY A 74 -3.21 19.65 18.68
CA GLY A 74 -3.76 18.56 17.87
C GLY A 74 -3.00 18.34 16.56
N ALA A 75 -2.39 19.37 15.97
CA ALA A 75 -1.57 19.25 14.76
C ALA A 75 -0.38 18.29 14.94
N TRP A 76 0.29 18.32 16.11
CA TRP A 76 1.38 17.40 16.42
C TRP A 76 0.89 15.96 16.63
N ILE A 77 -0.25 15.79 17.31
CA ILE A 77 -0.90 14.48 17.50
C ILE A 77 -1.31 13.90 16.13
N GLY A 78 -1.88 14.74 15.27
CA GLY A 78 -2.25 14.38 13.91
C GLY A 78 -1.06 14.01 13.05
N ALA A 79 0.03 14.79 13.13
CA ALA A 79 1.27 14.50 12.42
C ALA A 79 1.87 13.15 12.85
N PHE A 80 1.86 12.84 14.16
CA PHE A 80 2.30 11.55 14.68
C PHE A 80 1.45 10.39 14.12
N TRP A 81 0.12 10.49 14.20
CA TRP A 81 -0.74 9.42 13.66
C TRP A 81 -0.61 9.29 12.15
N ALA A 82 -0.54 10.41 11.41
CA ALA A 82 -0.32 10.39 9.98
C ALA A 82 1.01 9.71 9.60
N PHE A 83 2.07 9.96 10.37
CA PHE A 83 3.35 9.28 10.23
C PHE A 83 3.21 7.76 10.40
N VAL A 84 2.54 7.33 11.47
CA VAL A 84 2.34 5.91 11.79
C VAL A 84 1.52 5.22 10.69
N TYR A 85 0.36 5.79 10.32
CA TYR A 85 -0.54 5.20 9.35
C TYR A 85 0.08 5.14 7.95
N ALA A 86 0.52 6.29 7.43
CA ALA A 86 1.08 6.35 6.08
C ALA A 86 2.43 5.61 6.01
N GLY A 87 3.24 5.68 7.06
CA GLY A 87 4.51 4.97 7.12
C GLY A 87 4.35 3.46 7.16
N LEU A 88 3.43 2.95 7.98
CA LEU A 88 3.12 1.52 8.04
C LEU A 88 2.54 1.02 6.71
N PHE A 89 1.61 1.78 6.12
CA PHE A 89 0.99 1.43 4.84
C PHE A 89 2.01 1.40 3.69
N SER A 90 2.88 2.41 3.61
CA SER A 90 3.96 2.48 2.62
C SER A 90 5.02 1.40 2.81
N TRP A 91 5.40 1.12 4.05
CA TRP A 91 6.32 0.03 4.35
C TRP A 91 5.73 -1.34 3.98
N LEU A 92 4.47 -1.57 4.32
CA LEU A 92 3.79 -2.84 4.06
C LEU A 92 3.60 -3.05 2.56
N SER A 93 3.22 -2.00 1.82
CA SER A 93 3.05 -2.08 0.36
C SER A 93 4.35 -2.47 -0.34
N TYR A 94 5.48 -1.86 0.04
CA TYR A 94 6.78 -2.23 -0.52
C TYR A 94 7.19 -3.65 -0.12
N ARG A 95 6.95 -4.08 1.13
CA ARG A 95 7.25 -5.44 1.56
C ARG A 95 6.44 -6.49 0.81
N LEU A 96 5.14 -6.25 0.64
CA LEU A 96 4.26 -7.17 -0.09
C LEU A 96 4.67 -7.21 -1.55
N TYR A 97 4.84 -6.05 -2.19
CA TYR A 97 5.32 -5.97 -3.57
C TYR A 97 6.69 -6.64 -3.74
N GLY A 98 7.66 -6.33 -2.88
CA GLY A 98 9.01 -6.88 -2.92
C GLY A 98 9.07 -8.39 -2.67
N ARG A 99 8.21 -8.94 -1.79
CA ARG A 99 8.11 -10.40 -1.62
C ARG A 99 7.57 -11.09 -2.88
N VAL A 100 6.54 -10.50 -3.47
CA VAL A 100 5.86 -11.08 -4.63
C VAL A 100 6.72 -10.96 -5.88
N LEU A 101 7.33 -9.80 -6.11
CA LEU A 101 8.16 -9.53 -7.28
C LEU A 101 9.60 -10.05 -7.14
N GLY A 102 10.16 -10.05 -5.93
CA GLY A 102 11.54 -10.45 -5.67
C GLY A 102 11.85 -11.89 -6.11
N SER A 103 10.88 -12.80 -5.93
CA SER A 103 11.00 -14.19 -6.41
C SER A 103 11.13 -14.32 -7.93
N ARG A 104 10.61 -13.34 -8.69
CA ARG A 104 10.61 -13.35 -10.16
C ARG A 104 11.72 -12.51 -10.77
N ILE A 105 12.11 -11.41 -10.11
CA ILE A 105 13.29 -10.63 -10.51
C ILE A 105 14.54 -11.49 -10.41
N SER A 106 14.68 -12.34 -9.38
CA SER A 106 15.79 -13.29 -9.32
C SER A 106 15.79 -14.24 -10.52
N GLU A 107 14.63 -14.76 -10.94
CA GLU A 107 14.54 -15.59 -12.14
C GLU A 107 14.92 -14.81 -13.40
N LEU A 108 14.49 -13.55 -13.58
CA LEU A 108 14.84 -12.72 -14.74
C LEU A 108 16.31 -12.30 -14.77
N LEU A 109 16.88 -11.94 -13.62
CA LEU A 109 18.29 -11.54 -13.51
C LEU A 109 19.22 -12.75 -13.65
N LEU A 110 18.82 -13.93 -13.16
CA LEU A 110 19.61 -15.17 -13.27
C LEU A 110 19.41 -15.90 -14.60
N SER A 111 18.26 -15.71 -15.28
CA SER A 111 17.99 -16.28 -16.61
C SER A 111 18.53 -15.44 -17.77
N ALA A 112 19.06 -14.24 -17.49
CA ALA A 112 19.78 -13.45 -18.47
C ALA A 112 21.09 -14.16 -18.86
N ALA A 113 21.00 -15.09 -19.81
CA ALA A 113 22.14 -15.64 -20.51
C ALA A 113 23.01 -14.50 -21.06
N PRO A 114 24.36 -14.63 -21.05
CA PRO A 114 25.25 -13.58 -21.50
C PRO A 114 24.98 -13.30 -22.98
N THR A 115 24.39 -12.13 -23.25
CA THR A 115 24.25 -11.59 -24.61
C THR A 115 25.24 -10.47 -24.81
N ASP A 116 25.97 -10.50 -25.93
CA ASP A 116 27.07 -9.61 -26.31
C ASP A 116 26.72 -8.10 -26.39
N ASN A 117 25.50 -7.69 -26.06
CA ASN A 117 25.10 -6.28 -25.97
C ASN A 117 24.17 -6.01 -24.77
N PRO A 118 24.71 -5.47 -23.65
CA PRO A 118 23.94 -5.25 -22.42
C PRO A 118 22.91 -4.11 -22.48
N VAL A 119 22.76 -3.40 -23.60
CA VAL A 119 22.01 -2.13 -23.67
C VAL A 119 20.70 -2.19 -24.46
N LEU A 120 20.44 -3.22 -25.28
CA LEU A 120 19.35 -3.16 -26.28
C LEU A 120 18.46 -4.40 -26.31
N ARG A 121 17.75 -4.67 -25.22
CA ARG A 121 16.37 -5.15 -25.40
C ARG A 121 15.45 -3.99 -25.05
N PRO A 122 14.44 -3.64 -25.87
CA PRO A 122 13.24 -3.05 -25.32
C PRO A 122 12.74 -4.11 -24.35
N SER A 123 12.97 -3.89 -23.05
CA SER A 123 12.39 -4.73 -22.02
C SER A 123 10.90 -4.43 -22.09
N ILE A 124 10.18 -5.13 -22.97
CA ILE A 124 8.75 -5.00 -23.11
C ILE A 124 8.20 -5.50 -21.77
N MET A 125 7.93 -4.54 -20.88
CA MET A 125 7.57 -4.81 -19.49
C MET A 125 6.16 -5.40 -19.48
N ARG A 126 6.04 -6.72 -19.63
CA ARG A 126 4.75 -7.41 -19.51
C ARG A 126 4.26 -7.30 -18.08
N LEU A 127 3.00 -6.92 -17.91
CA LEU A 127 2.38 -6.83 -16.60
C LEU A 127 2.08 -8.25 -16.10
N HIS A 128 2.60 -8.60 -14.92
CA HIS A 128 2.23 -9.85 -14.27
C HIS A 128 1.03 -9.61 -13.36
N GLY A 129 -0.16 -9.96 -13.86
CA GLY A 129 -1.41 -9.70 -13.14
C GLY A 129 -1.47 -10.34 -11.76
N ALA A 130 -0.98 -11.58 -11.58
CA ALA A 130 -1.04 -12.25 -10.28
C ALA A 130 -0.19 -11.53 -9.23
N SER A 131 1.01 -11.08 -9.61
CA SER A 131 1.89 -10.32 -8.72
C SER A 131 1.27 -8.99 -8.32
N LEU A 132 0.74 -8.27 -9.31
CA LEU A 132 0.06 -6.99 -9.11
C LEU A 132 -1.20 -7.15 -8.25
N GLY A 133 -2.03 -8.13 -8.56
CA GLY A 133 -3.27 -8.44 -7.87
C GLY A 133 -3.03 -8.89 -6.44
N LEU A 134 -2.00 -9.71 -6.19
CA LEU A 134 -1.67 -10.13 -4.83
C LEU A 134 -1.18 -8.94 -4.00
N ALA A 135 -0.35 -8.05 -4.56
CA ALA A 135 0.13 -6.87 -3.84
C ALA A 135 -0.99 -5.86 -3.58
N ILE A 136 -1.68 -5.39 -4.62
CA ILE A 136 -2.71 -4.35 -4.50
C ILE A 136 -3.96 -4.91 -3.80
N GLY A 137 -4.36 -6.13 -4.12
CA GLY A 137 -5.49 -6.80 -3.47
C GLY A 137 -5.23 -7.01 -1.99
N ALA A 138 -4.04 -7.48 -1.59
CA ALA A 138 -3.71 -7.65 -0.17
C ALA A 138 -3.70 -6.30 0.55
N MET A 139 -3.15 -5.25 -0.06
CA MET A 139 -3.19 -3.92 0.53
C MET A 139 -4.62 -3.41 0.72
N ALA A 140 -5.48 -3.59 -0.28
CA ALA A 140 -6.88 -3.15 -0.21
C ALA A 140 -7.67 -3.93 0.85
N GLY A 141 -7.58 -5.27 0.83
CA GLY A 141 -8.31 -6.13 1.76
C GLY A 141 -7.84 -5.99 3.22
N LEU A 142 -6.52 -5.99 3.45
CA LEU A 142 -5.96 -5.75 4.79
C LEU A 142 -6.24 -4.33 5.26
N GLY A 143 -6.12 -3.35 4.37
CA GLY A 143 -6.43 -1.95 4.67
C GLY A 143 -7.86 -1.78 5.16
N LEU A 144 -8.83 -2.40 4.45
CA LEU A 144 -10.23 -2.39 4.88
C LEU A 144 -10.41 -3.08 6.23
N PHE A 145 -9.91 -4.32 6.37
CA PHE A 145 -10.06 -5.10 7.61
C PHE A 145 -9.48 -4.37 8.83
N PHE A 146 -8.25 -3.86 8.74
CA PHE A 146 -7.61 -3.17 9.86
C PHE A 146 -8.26 -1.82 10.15
N SER A 147 -8.69 -1.08 9.13
CA SER A 147 -9.43 0.17 9.32
C SER A 147 -10.77 -0.07 10.04
N THR A 148 -11.56 -1.06 9.61
CA THR A 148 -12.82 -1.42 10.26
C THR A 148 -12.59 -1.94 11.69
N THR A 149 -11.58 -2.79 11.89
CA THR A 149 -11.21 -3.28 13.22
C THR A 149 -10.82 -2.14 14.15
N TRP A 150 -10.05 -1.17 13.65
CA TRP A 150 -9.67 0.00 14.42
C TRP A 150 -10.88 0.82 14.87
N LEU A 151 -11.84 1.07 13.98
CA LEU A 151 -13.10 1.76 14.32
C LEU A 151 -13.90 1.02 15.38
N VAL A 152 -14.00 -0.31 15.27
CA VAL A 152 -14.74 -1.14 16.22
C VAL A 152 -14.07 -1.13 17.59
N VAL A 153 -12.75 -1.33 17.66
CA VAL A 153 -11.99 -1.31 18.92
C VAL A 153 -12.05 0.06 19.58
N ARG A 154 -12.08 1.14 18.80
CA ARG A 154 -12.22 2.51 19.29
C ARG A 154 -13.63 2.87 19.73
N GLY A 155 -14.64 2.07 19.39
CA GLY A 155 -16.04 2.41 19.60
C GLY A 155 -16.55 3.53 18.69
N THR A 156 -15.78 3.96 17.69
CA THR A 156 -16.15 5.05 16.75
C THR A 156 -16.83 4.53 15.48
N ALA A 157 -17.21 3.25 15.45
CA ALA A 157 -17.88 2.62 14.32
C ALA A 157 -19.16 3.35 13.88
N ALA A 158 -19.96 3.84 14.84
CA ALA A 158 -21.21 4.56 14.56
C ALA A 158 -20.99 5.96 13.96
N GLU A 159 -19.85 6.58 14.24
CA GLU A 159 -19.50 7.93 13.76
C GLU A 159 -19.00 7.92 12.30
N SER A 160 -18.59 6.76 11.80
CA SER A 160 -18.00 6.62 10.46
C SER A 160 -19.06 6.29 9.40
N VAL A 161 -19.89 7.28 9.04
CA VAL A 161 -20.92 7.15 8.00
C VAL A 161 -20.34 6.67 6.67
N HIS A 162 -19.15 7.16 6.30
CA HIS A 162 -18.46 6.76 5.08
C HIS A 162 -18.03 5.29 5.11
N ALA A 163 -17.58 4.78 6.26
CA ALA A 163 -17.27 3.37 6.39
C ALA A 163 -18.54 2.52 6.26
N ALA A 164 -19.68 2.97 6.81
CA ALA A 164 -20.94 2.26 6.68
C ALA A 164 -21.47 2.21 5.24
N LEU A 165 -21.23 3.26 4.43
CA LEU A 165 -21.63 3.31 3.02
C LEU A 165 -21.01 2.17 2.19
N LEU A 166 -19.84 1.67 2.58
CA LEU A 166 -19.14 0.61 1.87
C LEU A 166 -19.93 -0.71 1.85
N ALA A 167 -20.88 -0.90 2.76
CA ALA A 167 -21.79 -2.04 2.78
C ALA A 167 -22.68 -2.12 1.53
N ASN A 168 -22.91 -1.00 0.85
CA ASN A 168 -23.66 -0.96 -0.41
C ASN A 168 -22.87 -1.48 -1.61
N TYR A 169 -21.53 -1.49 -1.52
CA TYR A 169 -20.65 -1.86 -2.63
C TYR A 169 -19.98 -3.22 -2.43
N ILE A 170 -19.79 -3.63 -1.17
CA ILE A 170 -19.08 -4.85 -0.81
C ILE A 170 -20.07 -5.81 -0.13
N PRO A 171 -20.52 -6.87 -0.81
CA PRO A 171 -21.41 -7.85 -0.23
C PRO A 171 -20.84 -8.46 1.06
N GLY A 172 -21.64 -8.50 2.13
CA GLY A 172 -21.24 -9.06 3.41
C GLY A 172 -20.36 -8.13 4.27
N TYR A 173 -20.01 -6.93 3.80
CA TYR A 173 -19.33 -5.94 4.62
C TYR A 173 -20.30 -5.28 5.61
N SER A 174 -19.85 -5.16 6.84
CA SER A 174 -20.45 -4.31 7.88
C SER A 174 -19.36 -3.76 8.77
N VAL A 175 -19.62 -2.67 9.48
CA VAL A 175 -18.66 -2.07 10.43
C VAL A 175 -18.62 -2.89 11.73
N SER A 176 -18.16 -4.13 11.61
CA SER A 176 -17.97 -5.12 12.67
C SER A 176 -16.69 -5.91 12.40
N LEU A 177 -16.17 -6.65 13.39
CA LEU A 177 -14.97 -7.46 13.20
C LEU A 177 -15.15 -8.51 12.09
N LEU A 178 -16.29 -9.22 12.11
CA LEU A 178 -16.59 -10.25 11.12
C LEU A 178 -16.94 -9.65 9.76
N GLY A 179 -17.74 -8.58 9.73
CA GLY A 179 -18.06 -7.85 8.49
C GLY A 179 -16.84 -7.23 7.84
N GLY A 180 -15.90 -6.71 8.63
CA GLY A 180 -14.61 -6.21 8.14
C GLY A 180 -13.75 -7.32 7.54
N LEU A 181 -13.75 -8.52 8.14
CA LEU A 181 -13.01 -9.67 7.60
C LEU A 181 -13.60 -10.15 6.27
N VAL A 182 -14.93 -10.34 6.23
CA VAL A 182 -15.65 -10.76 5.01
C VAL A 182 -15.49 -9.72 3.91
N GLY A 183 -15.70 -8.44 4.23
CA GLY A 183 -15.52 -7.36 3.26
C GLY A 183 -14.07 -7.19 2.80
N GLY A 184 -13.10 -7.37 3.69
CA GLY A 184 -11.67 -7.37 3.34
C GLY A 184 -11.31 -8.48 2.36
N LEU A 185 -11.82 -9.70 2.57
CA LEU A 185 -11.65 -10.82 1.64
C LEU A 185 -12.36 -10.56 0.31
N GLY A 186 -13.59 -10.04 0.34
CA GLY A 186 -14.34 -9.66 -0.86
C GLY A 186 -13.60 -8.61 -1.69
N LEU A 187 -13.09 -7.56 -1.04
CA LEU A 187 -12.33 -6.50 -1.70
C LEU A 187 -11.00 -7.01 -2.26
N PHE A 188 -10.30 -7.89 -1.53
CA PHE A 188 -9.10 -8.55 -2.00
C PHE A 188 -9.36 -9.28 -3.33
N VAL A 189 -10.41 -10.13 -3.38
CA VAL A 189 -10.75 -10.91 -4.57
C VAL A 189 -11.15 -9.99 -5.73
N PHE A 190 -11.98 -8.98 -5.47
CA PHE A 190 -12.42 -8.03 -6.48
C PHE A 190 -11.23 -7.30 -7.13
N VAL A 191 -10.33 -6.74 -6.31
CA VAL A 191 -9.14 -6.03 -6.78
C VAL A 191 -8.15 -6.98 -7.47
N PHE A 192 -8.00 -8.20 -6.97
CA PHE A 192 -7.15 -9.22 -7.59
C PHE A 192 -7.61 -9.53 -9.02
N ILE A 193 -8.91 -9.79 -9.20
CA ILE A 193 -9.50 -10.03 -10.53
C ILE A 193 -9.33 -8.79 -11.43
N GLY A 194 -9.56 -7.59 -10.90
CA GLY A 194 -9.34 -6.34 -11.63
C GLY A 194 -7.90 -6.20 -12.14
N CYS A 195 -6.90 -6.53 -11.30
CA CYS A 195 -5.50 -6.51 -11.70
C CYS A 195 -5.15 -7.57 -12.76
N GLN A 196 -5.79 -8.75 -12.70
CA GLN A 196 -5.65 -9.78 -13.72
C GLN A 196 -6.19 -9.31 -15.06
N LEU A 197 -7.37 -8.69 -15.07
CA LEU A 197 -7.96 -8.10 -16.28
C LEU A 197 -7.10 -6.97 -16.85
N LEU A 198 -6.62 -6.07 -15.99
CA LEU A 198 -5.73 -4.97 -16.39
C LEU A 198 -4.47 -5.52 -17.06
N ALA A 199 -3.83 -6.52 -16.46
CA ALA A 199 -2.64 -7.15 -17.01
C ALA A 199 -2.92 -7.84 -18.34
N ALA A 200 -4.05 -8.54 -18.47
CA ALA A 200 -4.45 -9.19 -19.71
C ALA A 200 -4.65 -8.18 -20.85
N VAL A 201 -5.36 -7.08 -20.59
CA VAL A 201 -5.60 -6.00 -21.57
C VAL A 201 -4.28 -5.34 -21.96
N TYR A 202 -3.46 -4.95 -20.97
CA TYR A 202 -2.15 -4.34 -21.21
C TYR A 202 -1.27 -5.23 -22.09
N ASN A 203 -1.14 -6.51 -21.72
CA ASN A 203 -0.30 -7.46 -22.45
C ASN A 203 -0.81 -7.71 -23.87
N LYS A 204 -2.13 -7.69 -24.09
CA LYS A 204 -2.74 -7.81 -25.42
C LYS A 204 -2.43 -6.60 -26.29
N ILE A 205 -2.54 -5.37 -25.75
CA ILE A 205 -2.20 -4.14 -26.46
C ILE A 205 -0.72 -4.14 -26.87
N VAL A 206 0.15 -4.53 -25.92
CA VAL A 206 1.58 -4.66 -26.17
C VAL A 206 1.86 -5.66 -27.29
N GLU A 207 1.22 -6.83 -27.28
CA GLU A 207 1.37 -7.81 -28.35
C GLU A 207 0.95 -7.25 -29.71
N THR A 208 -0.14 -6.50 -29.77
CA THR A 208 -0.65 -5.93 -31.03
C THR A 208 0.22 -4.80 -31.61
N ARG A 209 0.97 -4.07 -30.77
CA ARG A 209 1.87 -2.98 -31.23
C ARG A 209 3.21 -3.48 -31.78
N HIS A 210 3.55 -4.75 -31.52
CA HIS A 210 4.80 -5.37 -31.94
C HIS A 210 4.62 -6.44 -33.03
N LYS A 211 3.40 -6.56 -33.58
CA LYS A 211 3.14 -7.22 -34.87
C LYS A 211 3.18 -6.15 -35.96
#